data_AF-W1NTC1-F1
#
_entry.id   AF-W1NTC1-F1
#
_cell.length_a   1.000
_cell.length_b   1.000
_cell.length_c   1.000
_cell.angle_alpha   90.00
_cell.angle_beta   90.00
_cell.angle_gamma   90.00
#
_symmetry.space_group_name_H-M   'P 1'
#
loop_
_entity.id
_entity.type
_entity.pdbx_description
1 polymer ?
#
loop_
_entity_poly.entity_id
_entity_poly.type
_entity_poly.pdbx_seq_one_letter_code
_entity_poly.pdbx_strand_id
1 'polypeptide(L)'
;MYQEESDVEEIVSSLSRSASIAGHGRIDPFISKPKSKQVTLKGMVKGTRNMLGRYVGKWFYDKGIPFVAANSPYFPPMVKTIQRAEPWVKPPMAYELSGPILDEEVEEVRKWIEEYKQSWPRTEMVG
;
A
#
# COMPACT_ATOMS: atom_id res chain seq x y z
N MET A 1 14.63 -57.25 40.96
CA MET A 1 14.52 -58.00 39.69
C MET A 1 13.21 -57.57 39.05
N TYR A 2 13.28 -57.04 37.83
CA TYR A 2 12.18 -56.78 36.89
C TYR A 2 11.19 -55.68 37.30
N GLN A 3 10.58 -54.88 36.42
CA GLN A 3 10.73 -54.50 35.01
C GLN A 3 9.52 -53.56 34.85
N GLU A 4 9.64 -52.32 34.36
CA GLU A 4 8.51 -51.61 33.74
C GLU A 4 8.97 -50.30 33.08
N GLU A 5 10.00 -50.40 32.24
CA GLU A 5 10.14 -49.53 31.05
C GLU A 5 9.09 -49.90 29.98
N SER A 6 7.86 -50.22 30.40
CA SER A 6 6.78 -50.76 29.56
C SER A 6 5.67 -49.75 29.26
N ASP A 7 5.57 -48.66 30.03
CA ASP A 7 4.38 -47.79 29.98
C ASP A 7 4.53 -46.56 29.07
N VAL A 8 5.73 -46.32 28.51
CA VAL A 8 5.99 -45.20 27.57
C VAL A 8 6.00 -45.64 26.11
N GLU A 9 6.34 -46.89 25.81
CA GLU A 9 6.31 -47.45 24.45
C GLU A 9 4.88 -47.78 23.99
N GLU A 10 3.96 -48.10 24.91
CA GLU A 10 2.55 -48.37 24.60
C GLU A 10 1.78 -47.12 24.16
N ILE A 11 2.10 -45.97 24.76
CA ILE A 11 1.46 -44.67 24.44
C ILE A 11 1.91 -44.15 23.07
N VAL A 12 3.17 -44.40 22.68
CA VAL A 12 3.72 -43.93 21.39
C VAL A 12 3.22 -44.79 20.22
N SER A 13 3.00 -46.09 20.44
CA SER A 13 2.47 -47.02 19.42
C SER A 13 0.98 -46.81 19.12
N SER A 14 0.18 -46.46 20.15
CA SER A 14 -1.27 -46.25 20.00
C SER A 14 -1.64 -44.94 19.29
N LEU A 15 -0.79 -43.92 19.30
CA LEU A 15 -1.05 -42.66 18.57
C LEU A 15 -0.76 -42.76 17.06
N SER A 16 0.08 -43.72 16.64
CA SER A 16 0.51 -43.86 15.24
C SER A 16 -0.38 -44.77 14.40
N ARG A 17 -1.38 -45.44 14.99
CA ARG A 17 -2.29 -46.35 14.28
C ARG A 17 -3.72 -45.81 14.23
N SER A 18 -3.90 -44.62 13.64
CA SER A 18 -5.19 -44.26 13.07
C SER A 18 -5.13 -44.49 11.56
N ALA A 19 -5.52 -45.72 11.18
CA ALA A 19 -5.73 -46.11 9.81
C ALA A 19 -6.74 -45.17 9.13
N SER A 20 -6.41 -44.71 7.93
CA SER A 20 -7.33 -44.01 7.05
C SER A 20 -8.46 -44.95 6.65
N ILE A 21 -9.56 -44.90 7.39
CA ILE A 21 -10.81 -45.53 6.96
C ILE A 21 -11.37 -44.63 5.86
N ALA A 22 -11.16 -45.02 4.61
CA ALA A 22 -11.86 -44.49 3.46
C ALA A 22 -13.34 -44.88 3.56
N GLY A 23 -14.06 -44.25 4.49
CA GLY A 23 -15.51 -44.26 4.58
C GLY A 23 -16.01 -43.08 3.75
N HIS A 24 -16.58 -43.38 2.60
CA HIS A 24 -17.29 -42.40 1.77
C HIS A 24 -18.62 -42.03 2.46
N GLY A 25 -18.54 -41.33 3.59
CA GLY A 25 -19.66 -40.69 4.27
C GLY A 25 -19.68 -39.21 3.93
N ARG A 26 -20.87 -38.66 3.69
CA ARG A 26 -21.09 -37.24 3.40
C ARG A 26 -20.58 -36.41 4.59
N ILE A 27 -19.37 -35.83 4.46
CA ILE A 27 -18.79 -34.98 5.52
C ILE A 27 -19.69 -33.75 5.67
N ASP A 28 -20.16 -33.51 6.88
CA ASP A 28 -20.94 -32.33 7.23
C ASP A 28 -20.11 -31.05 6.94
N PRO A 29 -20.63 -30.10 6.14
CA PRO A 29 -19.95 -28.83 5.85
C PRO A 29 -19.51 -28.06 7.11
N PHE A 30 -20.21 -28.23 8.25
CA PHE A 30 -19.91 -27.56 9.51
C PHE A 30 -18.70 -28.11 10.26
N ILE A 31 -18.27 -29.36 9.99
CA ILE A 31 -17.10 -29.97 10.65
C ILE A 31 -15.81 -29.74 9.84
N SER A 32 -15.91 -29.29 8.59
CA SER A 32 -14.74 -28.93 7.80
C SER A 32 -14.10 -27.66 8.39
N LYS A 33 -12.90 -27.81 8.96
CA LYS A 33 -12.09 -26.65 9.35
C LYS A 33 -11.94 -25.76 8.11
N PRO A 34 -12.28 -24.46 8.15
CA PRO A 34 -12.04 -23.59 7.01
C PRO A 34 -10.54 -23.66 6.72
N LYS A 35 -10.17 -24.08 5.51
CA LYS A 35 -8.78 -23.98 5.04
C LYS A 35 -8.39 -22.52 5.21
N SER A 36 -7.55 -22.22 6.20
CA SER A 36 -6.98 -20.89 6.33
C SER A 36 -6.23 -20.62 5.04
N LYS A 37 -6.73 -19.66 4.25
CA LYS A 37 -6.01 -19.20 3.06
C LYS A 37 -4.77 -18.49 3.59
N GLN A 38 -3.63 -19.18 3.58
CA GLN A 38 -2.35 -18.58 3.91
C GLN A 38 -2.16 -17.38 2.98
N VAL A 39 -2.19 -16.17 3.54
CA VAL A 39 -1.95 -14.95 2.75
C VAL A 39 -0.49 -14.93 2.35
N THR A 40 -0.22 -15.19 1.07
CA THR A 40 1.15 -15.17 0.53
C THR A 40 1.70 -13.73 0.60
N LEU A 41 3.00 -13.54 0.81
CA LEU A 41 3.63 -12.20 0.82
C LEU A 41 3.27 -11.37 -0.42
N LYS A 42 3.17 -12.00 -1.60
CA LYS A 42 2.69 -11.39 -2.85
C LYS A 42 1.26 -10.84 -2.72
N GLY A 43 0.39 -11.55 -2.00
CA GLY A 43 -0.97 -11.14 -1.68
C GLY A 43 -1.03 -9.98 -0.68
N MET A 44 -0.14 -9.95 0.32
CA MET A 44 -0.03 -8.83 1.26
C MET A 44 0.44 -7.54 0.57
N VAL A 45 1.48 -7.61 -0.26
CA VAL A 45 1.97 -6.47 -1.05
C VAL A 45 0.89 -5.94 -2.01
N LYS A 46 0.12 -6.86 -2.63
CA LYS A 46 -1.06 -6.50 -3.46
C LYS A 46 -2.15 -5.83 -2.62
N GLY A 47 -2.35 -6.26 -1.37
CA GLY A 47 -3.29 -5.67 -0.41
C GLY A 47 -2.93 -4.24 -0.01
N THR A 48 -1.65 -3.97 0.29
CA THR A 48 -1.20 -2.62 0.68
C THR A 48 -1.26 -1.63 -0.49
N ARG A 49 -0.83 -2.05 -1.70
CA ARG A 49 -0.94 -1.21 -2.91
C ARG A 49 -2.40 -0.88 -3.25
N ASN A 50 -3.32 -1.81 -2.94
CA ASN A 50 -4.75 -1.59 -3.11
C ASN A 50 -5.33 -0.59 -2.11
N MET A 51 -4.77 -0.45 -0.90
CA MET A 51 -5.30 0.48 0.12
C MET A 51 -4.99 1.94 -0.20
N LEU A 52 -3.74 2.25 -0.57
CA LEU A 52 -3.36 3.61 -0.98
C LEU A 52 -4.17 4.07 -2.19
N GLY A 53 -4.24 3.24 -3.24
CA GLY A 53 -5.04 3.53 -4.43
C GLY A 53 -6.52 3.73 -4.12
N ARG A 54 -7.08 2.97 -3.16
CA ARG A 54 -8.47 3.13 -2.72
C ARG A 54 -8.72 4.48 -2.04
N TYR A 55 -7.83 4.94 -1.16
CA TYR A 55 -7.99 6.23 -0.49
C TYR A 55 -7.77 7.41 -1.44
N VAL A 56 -6.77 7.33 -2.32
CA VAL A 56 -6.57 8.34 -3.35
C VAL A 56 -7.78 8.41 -4.28
N GLY A 57 -8.28 7.26 -4.76
CA GLY A 57 -9.48 7.23 -5.60
C GLY A 57 -10.73 7.78 -4.91
N LYS A 58 -10.92 7.50 -3.62
CA LYS A 58 -12.00 8.10 -2.81
C LYS A 58 -11.88 9.62 -2.71
N TRP A 59 -10.68 10.15 -2.50
CA TRP A 59 -10.45 11.59 -2.42
C TRP A 59 -10.74 12.29 -3.76
N PHE A 60 -10.30 11.69 -4.88
CA PHE A 60 -10.65 12.18 -6.23
C PHE A 60 -12.16 12.24 -6.43
N TYR A 61 -12.88 11.18 -6.04
CA TYR A 61 -14.33 11.12 -6.14
C TYR A 61 -15.03 12.16 -5.25
N ASP A 62 -14.63 12.28 -3.98
CA ASP A 62 -15.19 13.25 -3.02
C ASP A 62 -15.02 14.71 -3.49
N LYS A 63 -13.87 15.03 -4.09
CA LYS A 63 -13.57 16.38 -4.59
C LYS A 63 -13.99 16.63 -6.03
N GLY A 64 -14.57 15.64 -6.71
CA GLY A 64 -14.95 15.76 -8.12
C GLY A 64 -13.76 15.98 -9.06
N ILE A 65 -12.56 15.53 -8.68
CA ILE A 65 -11.34 15.68 -9.48
C ILE A 65 -11.34 14.63 -10.59
N PRO A 66 -11.20 15.01 -11.87
CA PRO A 66 -11.06 14.04 -12.95
C PRO A 66 -9.85 13.13 -12.74
N PHE A 67 -10.01 11.81 -12.91
CA PHE A 67 -8.91 10.85 -12.73
C PHE A 67 -7.72 11.09 -13.67
N VAL A 68 -7.94 11.79 -14.79
CA VAL A 68 -6.87 12.24 -15.71
C VAL A 68 -5.84 13.12 -15.01
N ALA A 69 -6.20 13.82 -13.91
CA ALA A 69 -5.26 14.62 -13.13
C ALA A 69 -4.12 13.78 -12.51
N ALA A 70 -4.29 12.46 -12.36
CA ALA A 70 -3.22 11.56 -11.92
C ALA A 70 -2.08 11.41 -12.96
N ASN A 71 -2.29 11.83 -14.21
CA ASN A 71 -1.25 11.88 -15.24
C ASN A 71 -0.31 13.09 -15.10
N SER A 72 -0.59 13.99 -14.15
CA SER A 72 0.28 15.12 -13.84
C SER A 72 1.69 14.64 -13.45
N PRO A 73 2.77 15.29 -13.91
CA PRO A 73 4.13 14.95 -13.53
C PRO A 73 4.38 15.07 -12.02
N TYR A 74 3.56 15.85 -11.31
CA TYR A 74 3.64 16.05 -9.86
C TYR A 74 2.98 14.92 -9.04
N PHE A 75 2.12 14.11 -9.66
CA PHE A 75 1.37 13.08 -8.94
C PHE A 75 2.27 11.92 -8.45
N PRO A 76 3.15 11.30 -9.27
CA PRO A 76 4.06 10.27 -8.77
C PRO A 76 5.03 10.75 -7.67
N PRO A 77 5.67 11.94 -7.78
CA PRO A 77 6.46 12.51 -6.70
C PRO A 77 5.67 12.70 -5.39
N MET A 78 4.46 13.27 -5.46
CA MET A 78 3.59 13.45 -4.30
C MET A 78 3.28 12.11 -3.60
N VAL A 79 2.94 11.06 -4.37
CA VAL A 79 2.67 9.74 -3.79
C VAL A 79 3.94 9.16 -3.13
N LYS A 80 5.12 9.36 -3.74
CA LYS A 80 6.39 8.90 -3.21
C LYS A 80 6.80 9.62 -1.92
N THR A 81 6.55 10.92 -1.81
CA THR A 81 6.82 11.69 -0.58
C THR A 81 5.89 11.25 0.55
N ILE A 82 4.60 11.03 0.26
CA ILE A 82 3.64 10.49 1.25
C ILE A 82 4.07 9.09 1.74
N GLN A 83 4.57 8.23 0.86
CA GLN A 83 5.06 6.91 1.26
C GLN A 83 6.33 6.95 2.13
N ARG A 84 7.15 7.99 1.97
CA ARG A 84 8.36 8.22 2.76
C ARG A 84 8.10 8.95 4.07
N ALA A 85 7.01 9.70 4.15
CA ALA A 85 6.64 10.44 5.34
C ALA A 85 6.44 9.48 6.51
N GLU A 86 7.02 9.82 7.65
CA GLU A 86 6.81 9.05 8.87
C GLU A 86 5.37 9.21 9.37
N PRO A 87 4.83 8.23 10.13
CA PRO A 87 3.45 8.28 10.63
C PRO A 87 3.11 9.52 11.46
N TRP A 88 4.13 10.23 11.99
CA TRP A 88 3.97 11.42 12.81
C TRP A 88 3.99 12.73 12.02
N VAL A 89 4.23 12.68 10.70
CA VAL A 89 4.16 13.87 9.84
C VAL A 89 2.70 14.25 9.67
N LYS A 90 2.34 15.43 10.16
CA LYS A 90 1.00 15.97 9.98
C LYS A 90 0.80 16.35 8.50
N PRO A 91 -0.32 15.96 7.88
CA PRO A 91 -0.65 16.46 6.56
C PRO A 91 -0.84 17.98 6.62
N PRO A 92 -0.46 18.71 5.55
CA PRO A 92 -0.63 20.15 5.51
C PRO A 92 -2.12 20.52 5.58
N MET A 93 -2.43 21.60 6.29
CA MET A 93 -3.77 22.13 6.38
C MET A 93 -4.11 22.99 5.15
N ALA A 94 -5.41 23.21 4.91
CA ALA A 94 -5.87 23.98 3.76
C ALA A 94 -5.25 25.39 3.68
N TYR A 95 -5.09 26.08 4.83
CA TYR A 95 -4.48 27.40 4.87
C TYR A 95 -2.97 27.37 4.55
N GLU A 96 -2.28 26.28 4.88
CA GLU A 96 -0.85 26.11 4.57
C GLU A 96 -0.66 25.86 3.08
N LEU A 97 -1.53 25.03 2.50
CA LEU A 97 -1.57 24.76 1.05
C LEU A 97 -1.92 26.00 0.23
N SER A 98 -2.82 26.86 0.70
CA SER A 98 -3.24 28.07 -0.02
C SER A 98 -2.38 29.30 0.26
N GLY A 99 -1.57 29.26 1.31
CA GLY A 99 -0.70 30.37 1.73
C GLY A 99 0.76 30.04 1.43
N PRO A 100 1.57 29.76 2.46
CA PRO A 100 3.03 29.67 2.32
C PRO A 100 3.49 28.67 1.26
N ILE A 101 2.84 27.50 1.16
CA ILE A 101 3.24 26.49 0.16
C ILE A 101 2.95 26.97 -1.26
N LEU A 102 1.81 27.64 -1.48
CA LEU A 102 1.49 28.19 -2.79
C LEU A 102 2.40 29.37 -3.15
N ASP A 103 2.73 30.21 -2.17
CA ASP A 103 3.63 31.35 -2.34
C ASP A 103 5.04 30.89 -2.77
N GLU A 104 5.57 29.84 -2.15
CA GLU A 104 6.84 29.21 -2.52
C GLU A 104 6.82 28.69 -3.97
N GLU A 105 5.78 27.94 -4.36
CA GLU A 105 5.64 27.44 -5.74
C GLU A 105 5.53 28.59 -6.76
N VAL A 106 4.83 29.68 -6.42
CA VAL A 106 4.73 30.87 -7.27
C VAL A 106 6.07 31.57 -7.43
N GLU A 107 6.88 31.67 -6.37
CA GLU A 107 8.23 32.22 -6.44
C GLU A 107 9.16 31.36 -7.30
N GLU A 108 9.12 30.03 -7.15
CA GLU A 108 9.91 29.12 -7.98
C GLU A 108 9.57 29.27 -9.47
N VAL A 109 8.27 29.31 -9.80
CA VAL A 109 7.82 29.50 -11.19
C VAL A 109 8.24 30.86 -11.71
N ARG A 110 8.13 31.93 -10.90
CA ARG A 110 8.59 33.28 -11.28
C ARG A 110 10.08 33.30 -11.58
N LYS A 111 10.89 32.65 -10.75
CA LYS A 111 12.34 32.54 -10.95
C LYS A 111 12.65 31.81 -12.26
N TRP A 112 11.97 30.68 -12.52
CA TRP A 112 12.13 29.93 -13.76
C TRP A 112 11.76 30.76 -15.00
N ILE A 113 10.66 31.54 -14.93
CA ILE A 113 10.28 32.46 -16.01
C ILE A 113 11.36 33.52 -16.25
N GLU A 114 11.92 34.10 -15.19
CA GLU A 114 12.93 35.13 -15.31
C GLU A 114 14.24 34.59 -15.89
N GLU A 115 14.67 33.39 -15.47
CA GLU A 115 15.79 32.67 -16.07
C GLU A 115 15.53 32.39 -17.57
N TYR A 116 14.31 31.96 -17.92
CA TYR A 116 13.94 31.70 -19.31
C TYR A 116 13.96 32.98 -20.15
N LYS A 117 13.48 34.11 -19.62
CA LYS A 117 13.53 35.42 -20.29
C LYS A 117 14.95 35.87 -20.60
N GLN A 118 15.94 35.55 -19.77
CA GLN A 118 17.34 35.89 -20.05
C GLN A 118 17.89 35.18 -21.29
N SER A 119 17.32 34.03 -21.65
CA SER A 119 17.67 33.30 -22.87
C SER A 119 16.99 33.84 -24.13
N TRP A 120 16.03 34.77 -23.99
CA TRP A 120 15.34 35.34 -25.13
C TRP A 120 16.28 36.25 -25.92
N PRO A 121 16.30 36.13 -27.26
CA PRO A 121 17.07 37.05 -28.08
C PRO A 121 16.54 38.46 -27.83
N ARG A 122 17.42 39.33 -27.31
CA ARG A 122 17.14 40.76 -27.25
C ARG A 122 16.91 41.20 -28.69
N THR A 123 15.65 41.45 -29.02
CA THR A 123 15.30 42.13 -30.27
C THR A 123 15.75 43.56 -30.06
N GLU A 124 16.99 43.86 -30.44
CA GLU A 124 17.42 45.23 -30.69
C GLU A 124 16.52 45.74 -31.81
N MET A 125 15.43 46.41 -31.43
CA MET A 125 14.70 47.26 -32.35
C MET A 125 15.64 48.41 -32.68
N VAL A 126 16.43 48.22 -33.73
CA VAL A 126 17.07 49.31 -34.46
C VAL A 126 16.00 49.90 -35.37
N GLY A 127 15.56 51.12 -35.07
CA GLY A 127 14.61 51.88 -35.88
C GLY A 127 13.92 52.98 -35.09
#